data_AF-A0A0M9ZZU7-F1
#
_entry.id   AF-A0A0M9ZZU7-F1
#
_cell.length_a   1.000
_cell.length_b   1.000
_cell.length_c   1.000
_cell.angle_alpha   90.00
_cell.angle_beta   90.00
_cell.angle_gamma   90.00
#
_symmetry.space_group_name_H-M   'P 1'
#
loop_
_entity.id
_entity.type
_entity.pdbx_description
1 polymer ?
#
loop_
_entity_poly.entity_id
_entity_poly.type
_entity_poly.pdbx_seq_one_letter_code
_entity_poly.pdbx_strand_id
1 'polypeptide(L)'
;MTAEELAHAVGATKAQILAYENGHRVPDPVRVRALARALKIHPRRLMKEEERDSWTVADFRRASGLRAQDVVAHLGVSPKNYRRFETEGIVPTRSPRFIDDVAAALGMPRRLIEIAIDRTPAVRQRRTRAFELIVAMAERYVPKPGPWRGPAPDDPALIELAAAYGRPVQRICRVLTYELGELRQSHVRAQRERVIADYDTDQDRQVGARHALNRWNNVYDRELTRLPQRLENFHRTCQPSDVWQLLVDLYNVDATVRSDVSAWAVTSLLSKEPSVLPPYLVEQHVIEDVEVCRLSAAGANHVVAFAGLYAALYLGVRKPIRPAARSSTKARGGGSDTFALPNRAERLVIPQPIIETMRASAAKPKTTVFKKLSPSYDLAVGANTLSVVVVDTLFPLDDSRHPDAP
;
A
#
# COMPACT_ATOMS: atom_id res chain seq x y z
N MET A 1 46.35 -8.58 -5.69
CA MET A 1 46.35 -7.67 -4.53
C MET A 1 46.58 -8.50 -3.29
N THR A 2 47.64 -8.23 -2.54
CA THR A 2 47.97 -8.95 -1.30
C THR A 2 47.15 -8.42 -0.11
N ALA A 3 47.06 -9.18 0.99
CA ALA A 3 46.35 -8.74 2.20
C ALA A 3 46.93 -7.46 2.82
N GLU A 4 48.23 -7.21 2.62
CA GLU A 4 48.95 -6.04 3.12
C GLU A 4 48.66 -4.79 2.28
N GLU A 5 48.64 -4.93 0.95
CA GLU A 5 48.19 -3.89 0.02
C GLU A 5 46.74 -3.48 0.28
N LEU A 6 45.85 -4.47 0.51
CA LEU A 6 44.45 -4.21 0.82
C LEU A 6 44.31 -3.48 2.17
N ALA A 7 45.05 -3.92 3.18
CA ALA A 7 45.07 -3.28 4.50
C ALA A 7 45.47 -1.80 4.39
N HIS A 8 46.52 -1.50 3.63
CA HIS A 8 46.94 -0.12 3.35
C HIS A 8 45.85 0.67 2.61
N ALA A 9 45.25 0.10 1.56
CA ALA A 9 44.23 0.76 0.75
C ALA A 9 42.98 1.14 1.54
N VAL A 10 42.62 0.39 2.58
CA VAL A 10 41.44 0.69 3.41
C VAL A 10 41.76 1.34 4.75
N GLY A 11 43.04 1.52 5.11
CA GLY A 11 43.44 2.00 6.44
C GLY A 11 43.09 1.00 7.56
N ALA A 12 43.48 -0.26 7.39
CA ALA A 12 43.39 -1.33 8.38
C ALA A 12 44.76 -1.99 8.56
N THR A 13 44.89 -2.88 9.54
CA THR A 13 46.08 -3.73 9.68
C THR A 13 45.92 -5.04 8.89
N LYS A 14 47.03 -5.62 8.45
CA LYS A 14 47.04 -6.94 7.78
C LYS A 14 46.33 -8.01 8.62
N ALA A 15 46.54 -8.00 9.93
CA ALA A 15 45.87 -8.89 10.87
C ALA A 15 44.34 -8.72 10.88
N GLN A 16 43.83 -7.49 10.74
CA GLN A 16 42.39 -7.25 10.63
C GLN A 16 41.81 -7.82 9.34
N ILE A 17 42.51 -7.65 8.21
CA ILE A 17 42.09 -8.23 6.92
C ILE A 17 42.03 -9.75 7.00
N LEU A 18 43.08 -10.39 7.51
CA LEU A 18 43.10 -11.85 7.72
C LEU A 18 42.01 -12.32 8.69
N ALA A 19 41.71 -11.55 9.74
CA ALA A 19 40.61 -11.85 10.65
C ALA A 19 39.23 -11.74 9.98
N TYR A 20 39.06 -10.86 8.99
CA TYR A 20 37.84 -10.78 8.18
C TYR A 20 37.75 -11.99 7.24
N GLU A 21 38.83 -12.32 6.54
CA GLU A 21 38.89 -13.45 5.60
C GLU A 21 38.60 -14.78 6.30
N ASN A 22 39.16 -14.99 7.49
CA ASN A 22 38.93 -16.19 8.30
C ASN A 22 37.59 -16.18 9.07
N GLY A 23 36.78 -15.13 8.94
CA GLY A 23 35.49 -15.01 9.61
C GLY A 23 35.56 -14.80 11.13
N HIS A 24 36.74 -14.53 11.70
CA HIS A 24 36.90 -14.23 13.13
C HIS A 24 36.29 -12.88 13.53
N ARG A 25 36.17 -11.95 12.59
CA ARG A 25 35.56 -10.63 12.83
C ARG A 25 34.70 -10.21 11.64
N VAL A 26 33.58 -9.55 11.94
CA VAL A 26 32.73 -8.93 10.92
C VAL A 26 33.13 -7.45 10.76
N PRO A 27 33.48 -6.99 9.55
CA PRO A 27 33.79 -5.58 9.31
C PRO A 27 32.54 -4.72 9.53
N ASP A 28 32.72 -3.50 10.04
CA ASP A 28 31.63 -2.54 10.16
C ASP A 28 31.23 -2.01 8.76
N PRO A 29 30.02 -1.45 8.58
CA PRO A 29 29.53 -1.08 7.26
C PRO A 29 30.41 -0.06 6.50
N VAL A 30 31.10 0.84 7.21
CA VAL A 30 32.05 1.78 6.59
C VAL A 30 33.25 1.03 6.03
N ARG A 31 33.79 0.07 6.79
CA ARG A 31 34.88 -0.81 6.33
C ARG A 31 34.45 -1.68 5.15
N VAL A 32 33.23 -2.21 5.13
CA VAL A 32 32.68 -2.96 3.99
C VAL A 32 32.71 -2.11 2.71
N ARG A 33 32.31 -0.82 2.78
CA ARG A 33 32.39 0.09 1.63
C ARG A 33 33.82 0.35 1.18
N ALA A 34 34.73 0.55 2.12
CA ALA A 34 36.14 0.77 1.82
C ALA A 34 36.77 -0.44 1.11
N LEU A 35 36.51 -1.65 1.64
CA LEU A 35 36.96 -2.92 1.04
C LEU A 35 36.39 -3.11 -0.36
N ALA A 36 35.09 -2.89 -0.53
CA ALA A 36 34.43 -3.02 -1.83
C ALA A 36 35.01 -2.07 -2.88
N ARG A 37 35.29 -0.81 -2.48
CA ARG A 37 35.92 0.18 -3.34
C ARG A 37 37.35 -0.21 -3.72
N ALA A 38 38.16 -0.64 -2.75
CA ALA A 38 39.54 -1.09 -3.00
C ALA A 38 39.57 -2.29 -3.96
N LEU A 39 38.62 -3.22 -3.81
CA LEU A 39 38.46 -4.41 -4.65
C LEU A 39 37.72 -4.14 -5.97
N LYS A 40 37.19 -2.93 -6.19
CA LYS A 40 36.36 -2.55 -7.36
C LYS A 40 35.15 -3.47 -7.56
N ILE A 41 34.51 -3.90 -6.47
CA ILE A 41 33.30 -4.74 -6.49
C ILE A 41 32.15 -4.06 -5.75
N HIS A 42 30.93 -4.55 -5.97
CA HIS A 42 29.77 -4.09 -5.20
C HIS A 42 29.84 -4.62 -3.76
N PRO A 43 29.51 -3.83 -2.72
CA PRO A 43 29.57 -4.25 -1.30
C PRO A 43 28.87 -5.58 -1.00
N ARG A 44 27.76 -5.87 -1.69
CA ARG A 44 27.01 -7.13 -1.57
C ARG A 44 27.85 -8.38 -1.90
N ARG A 45 28.88 -8.27 -2.75
CA ARG A 45 29.76 -9.40 -3.09
C ARG A 45 30.73 -9.77 -1.96
N LEU A 46 30.85 -8.94 -0.92
CA LEU A 46 31.61 -9.26 0.29
C LEU A 46 30.79 -10.04 1.33
N MET A 47 29.51 -10.25 1.06
CA MET A 47 28.61 -11.05 1.91
C MET A 47 28.48 -12.46 1.34
N LYS A 48 28.10 -13.42 2.19
CA LYS A 48 27.81 -14.80 1.76
C LYS A 48 26.54 -14.85 0.91
N GLU A 49 26.70 -14.93 -0.41
CA GLU A 49 25.59 -14.93 -1.36
C GLU A 49 24.72 -16.19 -1.27
N GLU A 50 25.31 -17.32 -0.84
CA GLU A 50 24.58 -18.58 -0.57
C GLU A 50 23.50 -18.42 0.51
N GLU A 51 23.71 -17.52 1.47
CA GLU A 51 22.77 -17.23 2.56
C GLU A 51 21.77 -16.12 2.18
N ARG A 52 21.78 -15.63 0.93
CA ARG A 52 20.93 -14.50 0.51
C ARG A 52 19.44 -14.75 0.76
N ASP A 53 19.02 -16.01 0.75
CA ASP A 53 17.65 -16.39 1.03
C ASP A 53 17.23 -16.39 2.51
N SER A 54 18.18 -16.19 3.42
CA SER A 54 17.90 -15.97 4.85
C SER A 54 18.08 -14.51 5.26
N TRP A 55 18.60 -13.65 4.39
CA TRP A 55 18.91 -12.26 4.72
C TRP A 55 17.67 -11.48 5.19
N THR A 56 17.84 -10.82 6.33
CA THR A 56 16.92 -9.86 6.93
C THR A 56 17.18 -8.45 6.40
N VAL A 57 16.35 -7.48 6.82
CA VAL A 57 16.57 -6.05 6.49
C VAL A 57 17.94 -5.58 6.97
N ALA A 58 18.40 -6.04 8.13
CA ALA A 58 19.71 -5.73 8.69
C ALA A 58 20.85 -6.19 7.78
N ASP A 59 20.70 -7.39 7.21
CA ASP A 59 21.68 -7.99 6.31
C ASP A 59 21.74 -7.23 4.99
N PHE A 60 20.59 -6.88 4.40
CA PHE A 60 20.55 -6.04 3.21
C PHE A 60 21.14 -4.65 3.44
N ARG A 61 20.91 -4.04 4.61
CA ARG A 61 21.53 -2.77 4.99
C ARG A 61 23.05 -2.91 5.09
N ARG A 62 23.55 -3.92 5.79
CA ARG A 62 25.00 -4.21 5.91
C ARG A 62 25.64 -4.52 4.57
N ALA A 63 24.97 -5.32 3.73
CA ALA A 63 25.39 -5.65 2.38
C ALA A 63 25.39 -4.44 1.44
N SER A 64 24.66 -3.37 1.79
CA SER A 64 24.72 -2.07 1.09
C SER A 64 25.77 -1.13 1.70
N GLY A 65 26.51 -1.58 2.73
CA GLY A 65 27.57 -0.82 3.37
C GLY A 65 27.08 0.35 4.24
N LEU A 66 25.81 0.34 4.64
CA LEU A 66 25.19 1.43 5.38
C LEU A 66 25.11 1.11 6.87
N ARG A 67 25.41 2.09 7.73
CA ARG A 67 25.06 2.03 9.15
C ARG A 67 23.58 2.33 9.33
N ALA A 68 23.00 1.87 10.43
CA ALA A 68 21.63 2.25 10.78
C ALA A 68 21.47 3.77 10.85
N GLN A 69 22.46 4.49 11.39
CA GLN A 69 22.46 5.95 11.46
C GLN A 69 22.42 6.62 10.08
N ASP A 70 23.09 6.04 9.08
CA ASP A 70 23.12 6.61 7.72
C ASP A 70 21.70 6.52 7.09
N VAL A 71 21.00 5.40 7.32
CA VAL A 71 19.62 5.21 6.84
C VAL A 71 18.63 6.09 7.61
N VAL A 72 18.77 6.17 8.94
CA VAL A 72 17.96 7.05 9.80
C VAL A 72 18.05 8.50 9.35
N ALA A 73 19.27 9.00 9.10
CA ALA A 73 19.50 10.37 8.63
C ALA A 73 18.88 10.60 7.24
N HIS A 74 18.99 9.63 6.33
CA HIS A 74 18.40 9.73 5.00
C HIS A 74 16.86 9.72 5.02
N LEU A 75 16.25 8.88 5.87
CA LEU A 75 14.80 8.73 5.97
C LEU A 75 14.11 9.79 6.83
N GLY A 76 14.86 10.55 7.63
CA GLY A 76 14.28 11.52 8.58
C GLY A 76 13.42 10.88 9.68
N VAL A 77 13.67 9.61 10.03
CA VAL A 77 12.94 8.89 11.09
C VAL A 77 13.75 8.80 12.37
N SER A 78 13.10 8.54 13.51
CA SER A 78 13.84 8.35 14.76
C SER A 78 14.65 7.04 14.75
N PRO A 79 15.84 6.99 15.37
CA PRO A 79 16.63 5.77 15.50
C PRO A 79 15.84 4.61 16.15
N LYS A 80 14.98 4.93 17.11
CA LYS A 80 14.09 3.97 17.78
C LYS A 80 13.13 3.31 16.80
N ASN A 81 12.48 4.09 15.93
CA ASN A 81 11.53 3.56 14.96
C ASN A 81 12.23 2.70 13.89
N TYR A 82 13.38 3.16 13.40
CA TYR A 82 14.16 2.37 12.44
C TYR A 82 14.64 1.05 13.05
N ARG A 83 15.14 1.08 14.29
CA ARG A 83 15.55 -0.13 15.01
C ARG A 83 14.38 -1.13 15.14
N ARG A 84 13.20 -0.67 15.57
CA ARG A 84 12.01 -1.54 15.65
C ARG A 84 11.60 -2.11 14.29
N PHE A 85 11.71 -1.33 13.22
CA PHE A 85 11.47 -1.84 11.88
C PHE A 85 12.46 -2.95 11.51
N GLU A 86 13.75 -2.73 11.74
CA GLU A 86 14.80 -3.69 11.40
C GLU A 86 14.71 -4.98 12.23
N THR A 87 14.42 -4.87 13.54
CA THR A 87 14.40 -6.00 14.48
C THR A 87 13.05 -6.68 14.61
N GLU A 88 11.95 -5.93 14.55
CA GLU A 88 10.58 -6.42 14.78
C GLU A 88 9.72 -6.41 13.51
N GLY A 89 10.19 -5.82 12.41
CA GLY A 89 9.40 -5.65 11.17
C GLY A 89 8.25 -4.65 11.31
N ILE A 90 8.22 -3.84 12.36
CA ILE A 90 7.12 -2.90 12.64
C ILE A 90 7.34 -1.58 11.90
N VAL A 91 6.43 -1.27 10.98
CA VAL A 91 6.45 -0.03 10.20
C VAL A 91 5.88 1.14 11.02
N PRO A 92 6.47 2.35 10.95
CA PRO A 92 5.91 3.55 11.56
C PRO A 92 4.54 3.92 10.99
N THR A 93 3.56 4.18 11.86
CA THR A 93 2.15 4.42 11.47
C THR A 93 1.92 5.66 10.62
N ARG A 94 2.77 6.69 10.75
CA ARG A 94 2.59 8.00 10.09
C ARG A 94 3.46 8.17 8.84
N SER A 95 3.95 7.06 8.28
CA SER A 95 4.91 7.09 7.18
C SER A 95 4.40 6.18 6.04
N PRO A 96 3.43 6.66 5.23
CA PRO A 96 2.77 5.87 4.19
C PRO A 96 3.75 5.26 3.18
N ARG A 97 4.85 5.97 2.94
CA ARG A 97 5.93 5.63 2.01
C ARG A 97 7.10 4.88 2.60
N PHE A 98 7.08 4.58 3.91
CA PHE A 98 8.27 4.15 4.64
C PHE A 98 9.04 2.98 4.00
N ILE A 99 8.33 1.96 3.52
CA ILE A 99 8.97 0.79 2.88
C ILE A 99 9.58 1.18 1.53
N ASP A 100 8.92 2.05 0.76
CA ASP A 100 9.44 2.57 -0.51
C ASP A 100 10.70 3.39 -0.27
N ASP A 101 10.69 4.25 0.75
CA ASP A 101 11.82 5.09 1.09
C ASP A 101 13.00 4.24 1.62
N VAL A 102 12.74 3.19 2.42
CA VAL A 102 13.76 2.21 2.82
C VAL A 102 14.33 1.48 1.59
N ALA A 103 13.47 1.04 0.68
CA ALA A 103 13.88 0.34 -0.52
C ALA A 103 14.78 1.22 -1.39
N ALA A 104 14.41 2.49 -1.58
CA ALA A 104 15.22 3.50 -2.25
C ALA A 104 16.55 3.74 -1.54
N ALA A 105 16.55 3.92 -0.21
CA ALA A 105 17.75 4.16 0.59
C ALA A 105 18.77 3.01 0.50
N LEU A 106 18.28 1.77 0.36
CA LEU A 106 19.11 0.57 0.25
C LEU A 106 19.45 0.20 -1.21
N GLY A 107 18.94 0.95 -2.20
CA GLY A 107 19.09 0.61 -3.62
C GLY A 107 18.54 -0.79 -3.91
N MET A 108 17.33 -1.08 -3.44
CA MET A 108 16.67 -2.37 -3.54
C MET A 108 15.25 -2.27 -4.08
N PRO A 109 14.78 -3.27 -4.84
CA PRO A 109 13.35 -3.41 -5.11
C PRO A 109 12.58 -3.58 -3.80
N ARG A 110 11.46 -2.88 -3.66
CA ARG A 110 10.56 -2.98 -2.50
C ARG A 110 10.21 -4.43 -2.14
N ARG A 111 9.94 -5.27 -3.14
CA ARG A 111 9.64 -6.70 -2.95
C ARG A 111 10.73 -7.45 -2.17
N LEU A 112 12.01 -7.13 -2.40
CA LEU A 112 13.10 -7.74 -1.63
C LEU A 112 13.09 -7.27 -0.18
N ILE A 113 12.73 -6.02 0.09
CA ILE A 113 12.56 -5.52 1.46
C ILE A 113 11.39 -6.22 2.15
N GLU A 114 10.25 -6.41 1.47
CA GLU A 114 9.10 -7.14 2.04
C GLU A 114 9.45 -8.58 2.39
N ILE A 115 10.17 -9.28 1.51
CA ILE A 115 10.70 -10.62 1.76
C ILE A 115 11.68 -10.61 2.94
N ALA A 116 12.56 -9.62 3.02
CA ALA A 116 13.52 -9.47 4.11
C ALA A 116 12.84 -9.26 5.46
N ILE A 117 11.75 -8.48 5.50
CA ILE A 117 10.95 -8.30 6.72
C ILE A 117 10.30 -9.63 7.12
N ASP A 118 9.81 -10.43 6.17
CA ASP A 118 9.25 -11.76 6.45
C ASP A 118 10.26 -12.79 6.96
N ARG A 119 11.55 -12.54 6.70
CA ARG A 119 12.67 -13.35 7.21
C ARG A 119 13.08 -12.95 8.63
N THR A 120 12.70 -11.77 9.10
CA THR A 120 13.01 -11.32 10.46
C THR A 120 12.42 -12.28 11.51
N PRO A 121 13.23 -12.85 12.43
CA PRO A 121 12.78 -13.86 13.38
C PRO A 121 11.57 -13.41 14.23
N ALA A 122 11.57 -12.15 14.69
CA ALA A 122 10.48 -11.59 15.47
C ALA A 122 9.14 -11.55 14.70
N VAL A 123 9.17 -11.36 13.37
CA VAL A 123 7.97 -11.37 12.52
C VAL A 123 7.39 -12.77 12.45
N ARG A 124 8.24 -13.79 12.29
CA ARG A 124 7.83 -15.20 12.26
C ARG A 124 7.22 -15.63 13.59
N GLN A 125 7.92 -15.33 14.69
CA GLN A 125 7.42 -15.60 16.04
C GLN A 125 6.09 -14.89 16.30
N ARG A 126 5.98 -13.61 15.93
CA ARG A 126 4.73 -12.86 16.02
C ARG A 126 3.60 -13.50 15.22
N ARG A 127 3.83 -13.96 13.99
CA ARG A 127 2.80 -14.61 13.17
C ARG A 127 2.31 -15.91 13.81
N THR A 128 3.22 -16.75 14.30
CA THR A 128 2.86 -18.00 15.01
C THR A 128 2.04 -17.69 16.25
N ARG A 129 2.50 -16.75 17.09
CA ARG A 129 1.79 -16.38 18.31
C ARG A 129 0.43 -15.72 18.00
N ALA A 130 0.38 -14.87 16.99
CA ALA A 130 -0.87 -14.24 16.55
C ALA A 130 -1.90 -15.28 16.11
N PHE A 131 -1.48 -16.37 15.44
CA PHE A 131 -2.38 -17.45 15.08
C PHE A 131 -3.04 -18.07 16.32
N GLU A 132 -2.26 -18.45 17.33
CA GLU A 132 -2.76 -19.03 18.58
C GLU A 132 -3.77 -18.10 19.27
N LEU A 133 -3.43 -16.81 19.37
CA LEU A 133 -4.29 -15.80 20.00
C LEU A 133 -5.59 -15.60 19.22
N ILE A 134 -5.53 -15.59 17.90
CA ILE A 134 -6.72 -15.44 17.03
C ILE A 134 -7.60 -16.67 17.11
N VAL A 135 -7.04 -17.89 17.14
CA VAL A 135 -7.81 -19.13 17.35
C VAL A 135 -8.55 -19.08 18.69
N ALA A 136 -7.86 -18.74 19.78
CA ALA A 136 -8.48 -18.62 21.09
C ALA A 136 -9.62 -17.58 21.13
N MET A 137 -9.46 -16.46 20.43
CA MET A 137 -10.53 -15.47 20.29
C MET A 137 -11.67 -15.98 19.38
N ALA A 138 -11.36 -16.66 18.28
CA ALA A 138 -12.37 -17.19 17.37
C ALA A 138 -13.26 -18.20 18.09
N GLU A 139 -12.67 -19.17 18.81
CA GLU A 139 -13.39 -20.14 19.63
C GLU A 139 -14.28 -19.47 20.70
N ARG A 140 -13.78 -18.41 21.33
CA ARG A 140 -14.50 -17.70 22.39
C ARG A 140 -15.65 -16.84 21.88
N TYR A 141 -15.48 -16.13 20.75
CA TYR A 141 -16.41 -15.09 20.32
C TYR A 141 -17.30 -15.48 19.14
N VAL A 142 -16.83 -16.31 18.21
CA VAL A 142 -17.58 -16.64 16.99
C VAL A 142 -18.86 -17.43 17.28
N PRO A 143 -18.85 -18.48 18.13
CA PRO A 143 -20.05 -19.28 18.40
C PRO A 143 -21.08 -18.59 19.30
N LYS A 144 -20.73 -17.45 19.93
CA LYS A 144 -21.60 -16.81 20.93
C LYS A 144 -22.96 -16.42 20.30
N PRO A 145 -24.09 -16.77 20.96
CA PRO A 145 -25.40 -16.36 20.49
C PRO A 145 -25.64 -14.86 20.66
N GLY A 146 -26.60 -14.31 19.92
CA GLY A 146 -27.01 -12.91 20.03
C GLY A 146 -26.23 -11.94 19.11
N PRO A 147 -26.36 -10.62 19.32
CA PRO A 147 -25.77 -9.62 18.43
C PRO A 147 -24.24 -9.68 18.41
N TRP A 148 -23.63 -9.41 17.27
CA TRP A 148 -22.17 -9.37 17.12
C TRP A 148 -21.58 -8.15 17.82
N ARG A 149 -20.65 -8.39 18.75
CA ARG A 149 -19.95 -7.34 19.51
C ARG A 149 -18.43 -7.34 19.33
N GLY A 150 -17.87 -8.37 18.69
CA GLY A 150 -16.42 -8.53 18.59
C GLY A 150 -15.75 -8.95 19.90
N PRO A 151 -14.40 -9.03 19.91
CA PRO A 151 -13.63 -9.29 21.12
C PRO A 151 -13.71 -8.11 22.09
N ALA A 152 -13.72 -8.40 23.39
CA ALA A 152 -13.75 -7.36 24.42
C ALA A 152 -12.39 -6.62 24.50
N PRO A 153 -12.35 -5.29 24.74
CA PRO A 153 -11.09 -4.53 24.81
C PRO A 153 -10.13 -4.97 25.92
N ASP A 154 -10.65 -5.61 26.96
CA ASP A 154 -9.92 -6.16 28.11
C ASP A 154 -9.53 -7.64 27.91
N ASP A 155 -9.83 -8.24 26.75
CA ASP A 155 -9.44 -9.62 26.46
C ASP A 155 -7.91 -9.76 26.45
N PRO A 156 -7.34 -10.68 27.25
CA PRO A 156 -5.88 -10.82 27.35
C PRO A 156 -5.23 -11.18 26.00
N ALA A 157 -5.90 -11.98 25.16
CA ALA A 157 -5.37 -12.35 23.86
C ALA A 157 -5.32 -11.15 22.90
N LEU A 158 -6.29 -10.25 23.01
CA LEU A 158 -6.32 -9.01 22.24
C LEU A 158 -5.24 -8.02 22.69
N ILE A 159 -5.05 -7.88 24.01
CA ILE A 159 -4.01 -7.01 24.59
C ILE A 159 -2.62 -7.48 24.18
N GLU A 160 -2.36 -8.78 24.29
CA GLU A 160 -1.09 -9.39 23.87
C GLU A 160 -0.84 -9.18 22.37
N LEU A 161 -1.86 -9.40 21.54
CA LEU A 161 -1.77 -9.17 20.09
C LEU A 161 -1.45 -7.70 19.78
N ALA A 162 -2.10 -6.76 20.47
CA ALA A 162 -1.84 -5.33 20.30
C ALA A 162 -0.42 -4.92 20.67
N ALA A 163 0.11 -5.46 21.76
CA ALA A 163 1.51 -5.29 22.14
C ALA A 163 2.47 -5.83 21.07
N ALA A 164 2.21 -7.03 20.55
CA ALA A 164 3.05 -7.69 19.54
C ALA A 164 3.14 -6.88 18.22
N TYR A 165 2.04 -6.26 17.79
CA TYR A 165 2.03 -5.38 16.60
C TYR A 165 2.47 -3.94 16.89
N GLY A 166 2.69 -3.58 18.17
CA GLY A 166 2.99 -2.21 18.56
C GLY A 166 1.89 -1.23 18.14
N ARG A 167 0.63 -1.61 18.35
CA ARG A 167 -0.56 -0.81 18.00
C ARG A 167 -1.47 -0.65 19.22
N PRO A 168 -2.28 0.43 19.30
CA PRO A 168 -3.27 0.57 20.36
C PRO A 168 -4.29 -0.58 20.36
N VAL A 169 -4.70 -1.05 21.55
CA VAL A 169 -5.67 -2.14 21.72
C VAL A 169 -6.96 -1.87 20.94
N GLN A 170 -7.49 -0.63 21.02
CA GLN A 170 -8.71 -0.24 20.31
C GLN A 170 -8.60 -0.37 18.78
N ARG A 171 -7.41 -0.15 18.22
CA ARG A 171 -7.16 -0.31 16.78
C ARG A 171 -7.22 -1.77 16.37
N ILE A 172 -6.55 -2.64 17.12
CA ILE A 172 -6.59 -4.09 16.88
C ILE A 172 -8.00 -4.64 17.12
N CYS A 173 -8.69 -4.15 18.14
CA CYS A 173 -10.08 -4.51 18.45
C CYS A 173 -11.00 -4.27 17.24
N ARG A 174 -10.96 -3.08 16.63
CA ARG A 174 -11.77 -2.76 15.44
C ARG A 174 -11.46 -3.67 14.25
N VAL A 175 -10.17 -3.90 14.00
CA VAL A 175 -9.70 -4.79 12.92
C VAL A 175 -10.19 -6.22 13.15
N LEU A 176 -10.02 -6.76 14.35
CA LEU A 176 -10.48 -8.11 14.67
C LEU A 176 -12.00 -8.23 14.78
N THR A 177 -12.71 -7.18 15.17
CA THR A 177 -14.17 -7.18 15.14
C THR A 177 -14.69 -7.38 13.71
N TYR A 178 -14.01 -6.82 12.72
CA TYR A 178 -14.31 -7.07 11.32
C TYR A 178 -13.93 -8.50 10.91
N GLU A 179 -12.67 -8.90 11.09
CA GLU A 179 -12.17 -10.20 10.61
C GLU A 179 -12.88 -11.39 11.27
N LEU A 180 -13.07 -11.36 12.59
CA LEU A 180 -13.84 -12.40 13.30
C LEU A 180 -15.33 -12.33 12.96
N GLY A 181 -15.84 -11.16 12.55
CA GLY A 181 -17.21 -10.99 12.06
C GLY A 181 -17.43 -11.73 10.74
N GLU A 182 -16.46 -11.68 9.83
CA GLU A 182 -16.49 -12.43 8.57
C GLU A 182 -16.40 -13.95 8.82
N LEU A 183 -15.56 -14.39 9.77
CA LEU A 183 -15.54 -15.78 10.22
C LEU A 183 -16.88 -16.21 10.82
N ARG A 184 -17.52 -15.32 11.61
CA ARG A 184 -18.82 -15.59 12.19
C ARG A 184 -19.91 -15.74 11.14
N GLN A 185 -19.89 -14.95 10.07
CA GLN A 185 -20.84 -15.13 8.96
C GLN A 185 -20.68 -16.51 8.32
N SER A 186 -19.44 -16.97 8.10
CA SER A 186 -19.15 -18.30 7.56
C SER A 186 -19.64 -19.41 8.51
N HIS A 187 -19.38 -19.26 9.82
CA HIS A 187 -19.87 -20.19 10.85
C HIS A 187 -21.40 -20.25 10.91
N VAL A 188 -22.09 -19.12 10.89
CA VAL A 188 -23.57 -19.08 10.90
C VAL A 188 -24.15 -19.76 9.67
N ARG A 189 -23.52 -19.59 8.49
CA ARG A 189 -23.94 -20.30 7.28
C ARG A 189 -23.74 -21.81 7.43
N ALA A 190 -22.58 -22.24 7.94
CA ALA A 190 -22.34 -23.66 8.24
C ALA A 190 -23.41 -24.24 9.19
N GLN A 191 -23.76 -23.54 10.27
CA GLN A 191 -24.80 -23.99 11.20
C GLN A 191 -26.18 -24.10 10.53
N ARG A 192 -26.54 -23.18 9.62
CA ARG A 192 -27.80 -23.28 8.86
C ARG A 192 -27.83 -24.50 7.96
N GLU A 193 -26.75 -24.76 7.23
CA GLU A 193 -26.64 -25.95 6.39
C GLU A 193 -26.65 -27.24 7.22
N ARG A 194 -26.05 -27.23 8.42
CA ARG A 194 -26.09 -28.36 9.34
C ARG A 194 -27.53 -28.72 9.75
N VAL A 195 -28.35 -27.72 10.07
CA VAL A 195 -29.76 -27.97 10.42
C VAL A 195 -30.50 -28.63 9.25
N ILE A 196 -30.27 -28.20 8.01
CA ILE A 196 -30.88 -28.84 6.83
C ILE A 196 -30.34 -30.27 6.66
N ALA A 197 -29.03 -30.46 6.78
CA ALA A 197 -28.38 -31.76 6.63
C ALA A 197 -28.86 -32.80 7.66
N ASP A 198 -29.20 -32.36 8.87
CA ASP A 198 -29.57 -33.21 10.00
C ASP A 198 -31.09 -33.44 10.09
N TYR A 199 -31.92 -32.48 9.65
CA TYR A 199 -33.37 -32.48 9.94
C TYR A 199 -34.30 -32.31 8.73
N ASP A 200 -33.81 -32.06 7.52
CA ASP A 200 -34.69 -31.95 6.35
C ASP A 200 -35.35 -33.30 6.00
N THR A 201 -36.54 -33.28 5.41
CA THR A 201 -37.25 -34.51 5.01
C THR A 201 -36.78 -35.06 3.67
N ASP A 202 -36.21 -34.20 2.81
CA ASP A 202 -35.73 -34.58 1.48
C ASP A 202 -34.25 -35.03 1.53
N GLN A 203 -34.00 -36.28 1.15
CA GLN A 203 -32.67 -36.89 1.18
C GLN A 203 -31.68 -36.20 0.22
N ASP A 204 -32.13 -35.78 -0.96
CA ASP A 204 -31.26 -35.10 -1.93
C ASP A 204 -30.84 -33.73 -1.38
N ARG A 205 -31.76 -33.04 -0.72
CA ARG A 205 -31.49 -31.77 -0.03
C ARG A 205 -30.54 -31.95 1.15
N GLN A 206 -30.69 -33.01 1.94
CA GLN A 206 -29.73 -33.34 3.01
C GLN A 206 -28.31 -33.55 2.47
N VAL A 207 -28.16 -34.32 1.38
CA VAL A 207 -26.86 -34.57 0.75
C VAL A 207 -26.24 -33.26 0.25
N GLY A 208 -27.03 -32.43 -0.44
CA GLY A 208 -26.61 -31.09 -0.87
C GLY A 208 -26.14 -30.20 0.28
N ALA A 209 -26.89 -30.21 1.39
CA ALA A 209 -26.56 -29.45 2.59
C ALA A 209 -25.29 -29.96 3.28
N ARG A 210 -25.01 -31.28 3.31
CA ARG A 210 -23.73 -31.83 3.81
C ARG A 210 -22.54 -31.33 3.01
N HIS A 211 -22.65 -31.30 1.68
CA HIS A 211 -21.61 -30.72 0.83
C HIS A 211 -21.44 -29.22 1.09
N ALA A 212 -22.54 -28.47 1.25
CA ALA A 212 -22.48 -27.05 1.57
C ALA A 212 -21.85 -26.78 2.95
N LEU A 213 -22.21 -27.55 3.97
CA LEU A 213 -21.60 -27.53 5.30
C LEU A 213 -20.08 -27.73 5.23
N ASN A 214 -19.62 -28.78 4.55
CA ASN A 214 -18.19 -29.04 4.37
C ASN A 214 -17.48 -27.89 3.65
N ARG A 215 -18.11 -27.30 2.61
CA ARG A 215 -17.56 -26.11 1.95
C ARG A 215 -17.44 -24.92 2.91
N TRP A 216 -18.45 -24.64 3.73
CA TRP A 216 -18.39 -23.53 4.69
C TRP A 216 -17.37 -23.76 5.80
N ASN A 217 -17.20 -25.00 6.27
CA ASN A 217 -16.13 -25.35 7.20
C ASN A 217 -14.75 -25.12 6.56
N ASN A 218 -14.54 -25.60 5.33
CA ASN A 218 -13.29 -25.36 4.59
C ASN A 218 -13.01 -23.86 4.38
N VAL A 219 -14.05 -23.06 4.11
CA VAL A 219 -13.91 -21.59 4.01
C VAL A 219 -13.52 -21.01 5.37
N TYR A 220 -14.19 -21.40 6.45
CA TYR A 220 -13.88 -20.95 7.81
C TYR A 220 -12.42 -21.24 8.19
N ASP A 221 -11.96 -22.47 8.01
CA ASP A 221 -10.59 -22.89 8.35
C ASP A 221 -9.56 -22.14 7.50
N ARG A 222 -9.81 -22.03 6.20
CA ARG A 222 -8.91 -21.32 5.28
C ARG A 222 -8.80 -19.84 5.64
N GLU A 223 -9.90 -19.16 5.95
CA GLU A 223 -9.86 -17.76 6.35
C GLU A 223 -9.15 -17.61 7.70
N LEU A 224 -9.44 -18.47 8.68
CA LEU A 224 -8.80 -18.47 10.00
C LEU A 224 -7.27 -18.61 9.91
N THR A 225 -6.77 -19.57 9.12
CA THR A 225 -5.32 -19.77 8.90
C THR A 225 -4.65 -18.57 8.21
N ARG A 226 -5.39 -17.81 7.39
CA ARG A 226 -4.85 -16.66 6.66
C ARG A 226 -4.79 -15.37 7.48
N LEU A 227 -5.55 -15.27 8.58
CA LEU A 227 -5.66 -14.04 9.36
C LEU A 227 -4.30 -13.48 9.84
N PRO A 228 -3.36 -14.26 10.41
CA PRO A 228 -2.08 -13.70 10.87
C PRO A 228 -1.27 -13.03 9.76
N GLN A 229 -1.21 -13.67 8.58
CA GLN A 229 -0.52 -13.12 7.41
C GLN A 229 -1.23 -11.86 6.90
N ARG A 230 -2.56 -11.88 6.87
CA ARG A 230 -3.39 -10.75 6.43
C ARG A 230 -3.23 -9.55 7.35
N LEU A 231 -3.23 -9.74 8.67
CA LEU A 231 -2.98 -8.69 9.66
C LEU A 231 -1.58 -8.11 9.54
N GLU A 232 -0.57 -8.97 9.35
CA GLU A 232 0.80 -8.52 9.12
C GLU A 232 0.89 -7.65 7.85
N ASN A 233 0.34 -8.11 6.73
CA ASN A 233 0.31 -7.35 5.48
C ASN A 233 -0.44 -6.02 5.65
N PHE A 234 -1.60 -6.04 6.31
CA PHE A 234 -2.38 -4.84 6.57
C PHE A 234 -1.60 -3.84 7.41
N HIS A 235 -1.06 -4.22 8.56
CA HIS A 235 -0.36 -3.28 9.44
C HIS A 235 0.95 -2.73 8.88
N ARG A 236 1.57 -3.47 7.95
CA ARG A 236 2.79 -3.08 7.25
C ARG A 236 2.53 -2.12 6.10
N THR A 237 1.37 -2.24 5.44
CA THR A 237 0.97 -1.42 4.29
C THR A 237 -0.15 -0.44 4.60
N CYS A 238 -0.57 -0.33 5.87
CA CYS A 238 -1.68 0.51 6.28
C CYS A 238 -1.37 1.98 6.01
N GLN A 239 -2.28 2.61 5.30
CA GLN A 239 -2.24 4.00 4.94
C GLN A 239 -2.99 4.85 5.99
N PRO A 240 -2.59 6.10 6.20
CA PRO A 240 -3.43 7.13 6.82
C PRO A 240 -4.79 7.27 6.11
N SER A 241 -5.81 7.78 6.81
CA SER A 241 -7.18 7.84 6.29
C SER A 241 -7.33 8.71 5.06
N ASP A 242 -6.62 9.84 5.02
CA ASP A 242 -6.51 10.75 3.88
C ASP A 242 -5.90 10.05 2.67
N VAL A 243 -4.74 9.41 2.82
CA VAL A 243 -4.09 8.65 1.73
C VAL A 243 -5.00 7.50 1.25
N TRP A 244 -5.65 6.79 2.17
CA TRP A 244 -6.64 5.77 1.82
C TRP A 244 -7.79 6.32 0.96
N GLN A 245 -8.32 7.50 1.30
CA GLN A 245 -9.36 8.13 0.47
C GLN A 245 -8.86 8.47 -0.93
N LEU A 246 -7.61 8.93 -1.09
CA LEU A 246 -7.03 9.17 -2.41
C LEU A 246 -6.93 7.87 -3.23
N LEU A 247 -6.55 6.74 -2.60
CA LEU A 247 -6.52 5.44 -3.27
C LEU A 247 -7.92 4.96 -3.68
N VAL A 248 -8.92 5.17 -2.82
CA VAL A 248 -10.33 4.87 -3.14
C VAL A 248 -10.85 5.74 -4.27
N ASP A 249 -10.48 7.03 -4.27
CA ASP A 249 -10.88 7.97 -5.32
C ASP A 249 -10.31 7.55 -6.68
N LEU A 250 -9.03 7.17 -6.74
CA LEU A 250 -8.42 6.58 -7.94
C LEU A 250 -9.12 5.29 -8.39
N TYR A 251 -9.46 4.41 -7.45
CA TYR A 251 -10.16 3.16 -7.73
C TYR A 251 -11.55 3.39 -8.33
N ASN A 252 -12.31 4.33 -7.76
CA ASN A 252 -13.70 4.60 -8.16
C ASN A 252 -13.81 5.22 -9.56
N VAL A 253 -12.78 5.96 -10.00
CA VAL A 253 -12.72 6.54 -11.36
C VAL A 253 -12.06 5.61 -12.38
N ASP A 254 -11.78 4.37 -11.99
CA ASP A 254 -11.09 3.35 -12.80
C ASP A 254 -9.71 3.79 -13.30
N ALA A 255 -9.02 4.66 -12.54
CA ALA A 255 -7.62 4.99 -12.78
C ALA A 255 -6.73 3.85 -12.30
N THR A 256 -6.78 2.72 -13.01
CA THR A 256 -6.06 1.48 -12.71
C THR A 256 -5.34 0.95 -13.95
N VAL A 257 -4.33 0.09 -13.77
CA VAL A 257 -3.66 -0.60 -14.88
C VAL A 257 -4.61 -1.67 -15.45
N ARG A 258 -5.17 -1.42 -16.64
CA ARG A 258 -5.98 -2.38 -17.42
C ARG A 258 -5.40 -2.58 -18.81
N SER A 259 -5.67 -3.75 -19.41
CA SER A 259 -5.13 -4.13 -20.72
C SER A 259 -5.80 -3.44 -21.90
N ASP A 260 -7.02 -2.92 -21.73
CA ASP A 260 -7.86 -2.39 -22.81
C ASP A 260 -7.95 -0.86 -22.82
N VAL A 261 -8.18 -0.23 -21.67
CA VAL A 261 -8.23 1.24 -21.55
C VAL A 261 -7.64 1.65 -20.21
N SER A 262 -6.44 2.22 -20.22
CA SER A 262 -5.86 2.79 -19.01
C SER A 262 -6.26 4.25 -18.85
N ALA A 263 -6.97 4.55 -17.78
CA ALA A 263 -7.33 5.90 -17.41
C ALA A 263 -6.31 6.49 -16.43
N TRP A 264 -6.05 7.79 -16.56
CA TRP A 264 -5.12 8.54 -15.72
C TRP A 264 -5.86 9.63 -14.96
N ALA A 265 -5.74 9.68 -13.64
CA ALA A 265 -6.31 10.77 -12.86
C ALA A 265 -5.34 11.95 -12.83
N VAL A 266 -5.86 13.17 -12.91
CA VAL A 266 -5.00 14.36 -12.79
C VAL A 266 -4.56 14.53 -11.33
N THR A 267 -3.25 14.51 -11.11
CA THR A 267 -2.63 14.49 -9.79
C THR A 267 -2.92 15.78 -9.00
N SER A 268 -2.84 16.93 -9.67
CA SER A 268 -3.07 18.25 -9.06
C SER A 268 -4.52 18.48 -8.59
N LEU A 269 -5.46 17.69 -9.14
CA LEU A 269 -6.84 17.67 -8.66
C LEU A 269 -6.94 16.75 -7.44
N LEU A 270 -6.33 15.56 -7.48
CA LEU A 270 -6.43 14.55 -6.43
C LEU A 270 -5.81 14.99 -5.08
N SER A 271 -4.60 15.55 -5.10
CA SER A 271 -3.88 15.93 -3.87
C SER A 271 -3.08 17.21 -4.08
N LYS A 272 -2.99 18.03 -3.03
CA LYS A 272 -2.08 19.19 -2.99
C LYS A 272 -0.61 18.75 -2.84
N GLU A 273 -0.39 17.61 -2.20
CA GLU A 273 0.94 17.06 -1.93
C GLU A 273 1.00 15.65 -2.55
N PRO A 274 1.38 15.51 -3.83
CA PRO A 274 1.41 14.20 -4.49
C PRO A 274 2.50 13.27 -3.95
N SER A 275 3.50 13.85 -3.28
CA SER A 275 4.58 13.13 -2.62
C SER A 275 4.10 12.26 -1.45
N VAL A 276 2.86 12.40 -0.94
CA VAL A 276 2.34 11.52 0.11
C VAL A 276 1.92 10.14 -0.41
N LEU A 277 1.69 10.01 -1.72
CA LEU A 277 1.23 8.77 -2.34
C LEU A 277 2.38 7.75 -2.43
N PRO A 278 2.20 6.50 -1.96
CA PRO A 278 3.21 5.46 -2.05
C PRO A 278 3.52 5.05 -3.49
N PRO A 279 4.77 5.16 -3.97
CA PRO A 279 5.15 4.80 -5.35
C PRO A 279 4.82 3.34 -5.71
N TYR A 280 4.75 2.45 -4.72
CA TYR A 280 4.35 1.06 -4.96
C TYR A 280 2.86 0.88 -5.22
N LEU A 281 2.01 1.73 -4.63
CA LEU A 281 0.56 1.66 -4.79
C LEU A 281 0.06 2.56 -5.93
N VAL A 282 0.82 3.61 -6.26
CA VAL A 282 0.43 4.61 -7.24
C VAL A 282 1.55 4.82 -8.24
N GLU A 283 1.23 4.66 -9.53
CA GLU A 283 2.08 5.06 -10.65
C GLU A 283 1.85 6.53 -10.94
N GLN A 284 2.94 7.30 -11.05
CA GLN A 284 2.92 8.71 -11.43
C GLN A 284 3.55 8.85 -12.82
N HIS A 285 2.97 9.73 -13.63
CA HIS A 285 3.44 10.02 -14.98
C HIS A 285 3.17 11.48 -15.33
N VAL A 286 3.78 11.96 -16.41
CA VAL A 286 3.53 13.30 -16.94
C VAL A 286 3.11 13.14 -18.39
N ILE A 287 1.93 13.66 -18.73
CA ILE A 287 1.44 13.71 -20.11
C ILE A 287 1.54 15.16 -20.55
N GLU A 288 2.52 15.44 -21.42
CA GLU A 288 2.97 16.78 -21.79
C GLU A 288 3.52 17.55 -20.58
N ASP A 289 2.71 18.40 -19.95
CA ASP A 289 3.04 19.12 -18.72
C ASP A 289 2.00 18.89 -17.60
N VAL A 290 1.06 17.97 -17.81
CA VAL A 290 0.04 17.59 -16.83
C VAL A 290 0.52 16.41 -16.01
N GLU A 291 0.70 16.62 -14.71
CA GLU A 291 1.00 15.54 -13.78
C GLU A 291 -0.24 14.64 -13.59
N VAL A 292 -0.06 13.35 -13.83
CA VAL A 292 -1.13 12.36 -13.72
C VAL A 292 -0.69 11.16 -12.88
N CYS A 293 -1.67 10.47 -12.31
CA CYS A 293 -1.42 9.27 -11.52
C CYS A 293 -2.53 8.23 -11.68
N ARG A 294 -2.21 6.98 -11.37
CA ARG A 294 -3.15 5.86 -11.35
C ARG A 294 -2.73 4.82 -10.33
N LEU A 295 -3.63 3.96 -9.90
CA LEU A 295 -3.28 2.81 -9.08
C LEU A 295 -2.42 1.84 -9.89
N SER A 296 -1.31 1.44 -9.31
CA SER A 296 -0.57 0.26 -9.77
C SER A 296 -1.43 -0.99 -9.57
N ALA A 297 -1.01 -2.12 -10.15
CA ALA A 297 -1.65 -3.41 -9.88
C ALA A 297 -1.66 -3.76 -8.37
N ALA A 298 -0.58 -3.42 -7.66
CA ALA A 298 -0.49 -3.61 -6.21
C ALA A 298 -1.43 -2.66 -5.45
N GLY A 299 -1.58 -1.41 -5.92
CA GLY A 299 -2.54 -0.44 -5.38
C GLY A 299 -3.98 -0.91 -5.50
N ALA A 300 -4.40 -1.34 -6.69
CA ALA A 300 -5.75 -1.86 -6.92
C ALA A 300 -6.04 -3.09 -6.04
N ASN A 301 -5.09 -4.03 -5.97
CA ASN A 301 -5.20 -5.20 -5.09
C ASN A 301 -5.28 -4.80 -3.60
N HIS A 302 -4.51 -3.79 -3.16
CA HIS A 302 -4.56 -3.29 -1.79
C HIS A 302 -5.94 -2.72 -1.44
N VAL A 303 -6.51 -1.90 -2.32
CA VAL A 303 -7.85 -1.32 -2.12
C VAL A 303 -8.90 -2.43 -1.99
N VAL A 304 -8.92 -3.39 -2.90
CA VAL A 304 -9.87 -4.51 -2.86
C VAL A 304 -9.67 -5.38 -1.63
N ALA A 305 -8.42 -5.72 -1.30
CA ALA A 305 -8.12 -6.64 -0.22
C ALA A 305 -8.45 -6.07 1.16
N PHE A 306 -8.28 -4.77 1.39
CA PHE A 306 -8.33 -4.17 2.73
C PHE A 306 -9.47 -3.17 2.95
N ALA A 307 -10.37 -2.97 1.97
CA ALA A 307 -11.50 -2.05 2.10
C ALA A 307 -12.31 -2.21 3.40
N GLY A 308 -12.62 -3.45 3.77
CA GLY A 308 -13.35 -3.77 5.00
C GLY A 308 -12.59 -3.37 6.28
N LEU A 309 -11.28 -3.59 6.30
CA LEU A 309 -10.42 -3.21 7.42
C LEU A 309 -10.32 -1.71 7.59
N TYR A 310 -10.19 -0.96 6.50
CA TYR A 310 -10.18 0.50 6.55
C TYR A 310 -11.52 1.06 7.01
N ALA A 311 -12.64 0.51 6.52
CA ALA A 311 -13.98 0.90 6.96
C ALA A 311 -14.22 0.61 8.46
N ALA A 312 -13.65 -0.47 8.98
CA ALA A 312 -13.70 -0.77 10.41
C ALA A 312 -12.80 0.18 11.24
N LEU A 313 -11.63 0.55 10.70
CA LEU A 313 -10.66 1.37 11.39
C LEU A 313 -11.06 2.85 11.45
N TYR A 314 -11.47 3.41 10.31
CA TYR A 314 -11.77 4.82 10.13
C TYR A 314 -13.28 5.01 9.89
N LEU A 315 -13.95 5.64 10.85
CA LEU A 315 -15.37 5.94 10.71
C LEU A 315 -15.57 7.04 9.66
N GLY A 316 -16.51 6.83 8.73
CA GLY A 316 -16.85 7.82 7.70
C GLY A 316 -15.99 7.80 6.44
N VAL A 317 -14.99 6.92 6.34
CA VAL A 317 -14.25 6.76 5.07
C VAL A 317 -15.15 6.17 3.98
N ARG A 318 -15.05 6.70 2.76
CA ARG A 318 -15.75 6.14 1.60
C ARG A 318 -15.28 4.72 1.34
N LYS A 319 -16.22 3.86 0.97
CA LYS A 319 -15.93 2.50 0.50
C LYS A 319 -15.65 2.55 -1.00
N PRO A 320 -14.74 1.69 -1.51
CA PRO A 320 -14.58 1.54 -2.94
C PRO A 320 -15.89 1.03 -3.55
N ILE A 321 -16.39 1.75 -4.53
CA ILE A 321 -17.53 1.37 -5.34
C ILE A 321 -16.97 0.43 -6.39
N ARG A 322 -17.44 -0.83 -6.44
CA ARG A 322 -17.01 -1.74 -7.49
C ARG A 322 -17.39 -1.10 -8.83
N PRO A 323 -16.43 -0.78 -9.72
CA PRO A 323 -16.80 -0.38 -11.07
C PRO A 323 -17.59 -1.55 -11.65
N ALA A 324 -18.85 -1.31 -12.01
CA ALA A 324 -19.71 -2.35 -12.55
C ALA A 324 -19.00 -2.96 -13.75
N ALA A 325 -18.49 -4.19 -13.59
CA ALA A 325 -17.81 -4.89 -14.66
C ALA A 325 -18.84 -5.18 -15.75
N ARG A 326 -18.91 -4.30 -16.76
CA ARG A 326 -19.62 -4.47 -18.03
C ARG A 326 -20.98 -5.19 -17.87
N SER A 327 -21.94 -4.59 -17.16
CA SER A 327 -23.33 -4.88 -17.48
C SER A 327 -23.65 -4.17 -18.80
N SER A 328 -23.74 -4.95 -19.87
CA SER A 328 -24.09 -4.56 -21.24
C SER A 328 -25.53 -4.06 -21.35
N THR A 329 -25.85 -2.94 -20.70
CA THR A 329 -27.19 -2.33 -20.77
C THR A 329 -27.05 -0.82 -20.76
N LYS A 330 -27.75 -0.18 -21.71
CA LYS A 330 -27.88 1.27 -21.99
C LYS A 330 -28.31 2.12 -20.77
N ALA A 331 -27.60 2.06 -19.65
CA ALA A 331 -27.81 2.92 -18.51
C ALA A 331 -27.08 4.24 -18.76
N ARG A 332 -27.82 5.22 -19.28
CA ARG A 332 -27.42 6.64 -19.30
C ARG A 332 -27.19 7.08 -17.84
N GLY A 333 -25.98 7.53 -17.50
CA GLY A 333 -25.78 8.44 -16.37
C GLY A 333 -24.67 8.14 -15.36
N GLY A 334 -23.88 7.06 -15.49
CA GLY A 334 -22.87 6.69 -14.48
C GLY A 334 -21.44 6.46 -14.99
N GLY A 335 -21.11 6.94 -16.20
CA GLY A 335 -19.74 6.84 -16.71
C GLY A 335 -18.81 7.76 -15.91
N SER A 336 -17.58 7.32 -15.64
CA SER A 336 -16.56 8.23 -15.13
C SER A 336 -16.45 9.45 -16.04
N ASP A 337 -16.41 10.64 -15.44
CA ASP A 337 -16.24 11.89 -16.18
C ASP A 337 -14.83 11.92 -16.76
N THR A 338 -14.73 11.75 -18.07
CA THR A 338 -13.44 11.59 -18.74
C THR A 338 -13.28 12.55 -19.89
N PHE A 339 -12.04 12.96 -20.12
CA PHE A 339 -11.66 13.88 -21.17
C PHE A 339 -10.29 13.46 -21.73
N ALA A 340 -9.86 14.08 -22.83
CA ALA A 340 -8.53 13.89 -23.40
C ALA A 340 -7.88 15.26 -23.60
N LEU A 341 -6.55 15.30 -23.56
CA LEU A 341 -5.81 16.48 -24.01
C LEU A 341 -5.86 16.55 -25.55
N PRO A 342 -5.74 17.75 -26.15
CA PRO A 342 -5.59 17.89 -27.58
C PRO A 342 -4.46 17.01 -28.12
N ASN A 343 -4.69 16.30 -29.23
CA ASN A 343 -3.70 15.42 -29.88
C ASN A 343 -3.19 14.22 -29.03
N ARG A 344 -3.88 13.88 -27.94
CA ARG A 344 -3.54 12.75 -27.06
C ARG A 344 -4.65 11.71 -27.05
N ALA A 345 -4.25 10.43 -27.03
CA ALA A 345 -5.18 9.31 -26.97
C ALA A 345 -5.47 8.88 -25.52
N GLU A 346 -4.66 9.36 -24.58
CA GLU A 346 -4.75 9.04 -23.16
C GLU A 346 -6.04 9.63 -22.56
N ARG A 347 -6.80 8.78 -21.86
CA ARG A 347 -8.03 9.16 -21.19
C ARG A 347 -7.72 9.70 -19.80
N LEU A 348 -8.03 10.97 -19.57
CA LEU A 348 -7.91 11.63 -18.28
C LEU A 348 -9.23 11.60 -17.52
N VAL A 349 -9.15 11.48 -16.20
CA VAL A 349 -10.30 11.36 -15.30
C VAL A 349 -10.17 12.26 -14.09
N ILE A 350 -11.31 12.61 -13.49
CA ILE A 350 -11.38 13.46 -12.32
C ILE A 350 -12.06 12.69 -11.18
N PRO A 351 -11.47 12.68 -9.97
CA PRO A 351 -12.13 12.13 -8.79
C PRO A 351 -13.54 12.70 -8.59
N GLN A 352 -14.49 11.80 -8.34
CA GLN A 352 -15.92 12.14 -8.20
C GLN A 352 -16.21 13.28 -7.20
N PRO A 353 -15.61 13.32 -5.99
CA PRO A 353 -15.89 14.40 -5.04
C PRO A 353 -15.51 15.79 -5.56
N ILE A 354 -14.47 15.85 -6.40
CA ILE A 354 -13.95 17.11 -6.95
C ILE A 354 -14.88 17.60 -8.05
N ILE A 355 -15.23 16.73 -9.00
CA ILE A 355 -16.12 17.10 -10.11
C ILE A 355 -17.51 17.49 -9.60
N GLU A 356 -18.04 16.81 -8.58
CA GLU A 356 -19.31 17.18 -7.93
C GLU A 356 -19.24 18.58 -7.29
N THR A 357 -18.15 18.89 -6.59
CA THR A 357 -17.94 20.22 -5.97
C THR A 357 -17.83 21.32 -7.03
N MET A 358 -17.11 21.05 -8.13
CA MET A 358 -16.96 22.00 -9.23
C MET A 358 -18.29 22.22 -9.98
N ARG A 359 -19.07 21.15 -10.21
CA ARG A 359 -20.40 21.24 -10.82
C ARG A 359 -21.40 21.96 -9.93
N ALA A 360 -21.39 21.71 -8.63
CA ALA A 360 -22.22 22.44 -7.67
C ALA A 360 -21.89 23.95 -7.71
N SER A 361 -20.62 24.30 -7.87
CA SER A 361 -20.18 25.70 -8.05
C SER A 361 -20.62 26.29 -9.40
N ALA A 362 -20.71 25.45 -10.44
CA ALA A 362 -21.16 25.80 -11.79
C ALA A 362 -22.68 25.75 -11.99
N ALA A 363 -23.48 25.45 -10.97
CA ALA A 363 -24.92 25.22 -11.08
C ALA A 363 -25.74 26.47 -11.47
N LYS A 364 -25.13 27.67 -11.48
CA LYS A 364 -25.77 28.87 -12.01
C LYS A 364 -25.79 28.79 -13.55
N PRO A 365 -26.93 29.06 -14.22
CA PRO A 365 -27.02 28.93 -15.66
C PRO A 365 -25.96 29.83 -16.34
N LYS A 366 -25.15 29.22 -17.21
CA LYS A 366 -24.04 29.82 -17.98
C LYS A 366 -22.72 30.08 -17.23
N THR A 367 -22.50 29.55 -16.02
CA THR A 367 -21.18 29.64 -15.38
C THR A 367 -20.32 28.43 -15.71
N THR A 368 -19.15 28.66 -16.30
CA THR A 368 -18.08 27.66 -16.47
C THR A 368 -17.00 27.93 -15.43
N VAL A 369 -16.62 26.90 -14.66
CA VAL A 369 -15.55 26.97 -13.68
C VAL A 369 -14.27 26.50 -14.35
N PHE A 370 -13.22 27.32 -14.31
CA PHE A 370 -11.90 26.97 -14.81
C PHE A 370 -11.00 26.49 -13.67
N LYS A 371 -10.24 25.43 -13.92
CA LYS A 371 -9.27 24.91 -12.98
C LYS A 371 -7.98 24.57 -13.70
N LYS A 372 -6.91 25.22 -13.28
CA LYS A 372 -5.57 24.99 -13.83
C LYS A 372 -5.13 23.54 -13.62
N LEU A 373 -4.76 22.88 -14.71
CA LEU A 373 -4.20 21.53 -14.72
C LEU A 373 -2.66 21.59 -14.75
N SER A 374 -2.14 22.45 -15.62
CA SER A 374 -0.70 22.66 -15.88
C SER A 374 -0.46 24.10 -16.36
N PRO A 375 0.79 24.51 -16.67
CA PRO A 375 1.05 25.78 -17.34
C PRO A 375 0.31 25.95 -18.68
N SER A 376 0.12 24.87 -19.44
CA SER A 376 -0.44 24.91 -20.80
C SER A 376 -1.95 24.60 -20.86
N TYR A 377 -2.53 24.06 -19.79
CA TYR A 377 -3.91 23.55 -19.81
C TYR A 377 -4.75 23.99 -18.63
N ASP A 378 -5.96 24.47 -18.94
CA ASP A 378 -7.05 24.70 -18.00
C ASP A 378 -8.18 23.72 -18.26
N LEU A 379 -8.78 23.21 -17.20
CA LEU A 379 -9.99 22.42 -17.25
C LEU A 379 -11.22 23.33 -17.13
N ALA A 380 -12.07 23.32 -18.14
CA ALA A 380 -13.36 23.97 -18.13
C ALA A 380 -14.45 22.98 -17.68
N VAL A 381 -15.08 23.26 -16.55
CA VAL A 381 -16.18 22.47 -15.96
C VAL A 381 -17.47 23.27 -16.04
N GLY A 382 -18.42 22.79 -16.84
CA GLY A 382 -19.80 23.26 -16.85
C GLY A 382 -20.73 22.31 -16.10
N ALA A 383 -22.02 22.64 -16.03
CA ALA A 383 -23.02 21.80 -15.36
C ALA A 383 -23.05 20.35 -15.90
N ASN A 384 -22.96 20.20 -17.24
CA ASN A 384 -22.99 18.91 -17.94
C ASN A 384 -21.83 18.73 -18.94
N THR A 385 -20.86 19.65 -18.94
CA THR A 385 -19.76 19.65 -19.92
C THR A 385 -18.42 19.61 -19.20
N LEU A 386 -17.48 18.87 -19.78
CA LEU A 386 -16.10 18.79 -19.31
C LEU A 386 -15.19 18.89 -20.53
N SER A 387 -14.34 19.91 -20.58
CA SER A 387 -13.42 20.11 -21.69
C SER A 387 -12.11 20.71 -21.21
N VAL A 388 -11.04 20.47 -21.96
CA VAL A 388 -9.73 21.11 -21.74
C VAL A 388 -9.61 22.28 -22.69
N VAL A 389 -9.11 23.40 -22.16
CA VAL A 389 -8.79 24.60 -22.91
C VAL A 389 -7.28 24.77 -22.87
N VAL A 390 -6.67 24.94 -24.04
CA VAL A 390 -5.26 25.34 -24.14
C VAL A 390 -5.17 26.75 -23.61
N VAL A 391 -4.34 26.97 -22.61
CA VAL A 391 -3.96 28.31 -22.18
C VAL A 391 -3.07 28.83 -23.29
N ASP A 392 -3.68 29.49 -24.29
CA ASP A 392 -2.90 30.27 -25.25
C ASP A 392 -2.06 31.22 -24.40
N THR A 393 -0.76 30.94 -24.33
CA THR A 393 0.22 31.96 -24.02
C THR A 393 -0.10 33.05 -25.00
N LEU A 394 -0.77 34.10 -24.51
CA LEU A 394 -1.08 35.32 -25.25
C LEU A 394 0.04 35.49 -26.27
N PHE A 395 -0.30 35.40 -27.57
CA PHE A 395 0.53 36.02 -28.58
C PHE A 395 0.95 37.34 -27.95
N PRO A 396 2.27 37.61 -27.73
CA PRO A 396 2.65 38.94 -27.30
C PRO A 396 1.97 39.84 -28.31
N LEU A 397 1.00 40.62 -27.84
CA LEU A 397 0.40 41.67 -28.64
C LEU A 397 1.61 42.45 -29.09
N ASP A 398 1.93 42.30 -30.37
CA ASP A 398 3.02 42.95 -31.04
C ASP A 398 2.67 44.43 -30.90
N ASP A 399 3.21 45.04 -29.85
CA ASP A 399 3.18 46.46 -29.55
C ASP A 399 4.06 47.09 -30.62
N SER A 400 3.49 47.05 -31.82
CA SER A 400 4.03 47.50 -33.07
C SER A 400 4.03 49.01 -32.94
N ARG A 401 5.16 49.50 -32.44
CA ARG A 401 5.91 50.63 -33.00
C ARG A 401 4.99 51.62 -33.71
N HIS A 402 4.62 52.69 -33.01
CA HIS A 402 4.35 53.96 -33.68
C HIS A 402 5.55 54.27 -34.60
N PRO A 403 5.37 54.34 -35.93
CA PRO A 403 6.30 55.04 -36.78
C PRO A 403 6.00 56.53 -36.65
N ASP A 404 7.07 57.31 -36.59
CA ASP A 404 7.08 58.76 -36.68
C ASP A 404 6.14 59.27 -37.80
N ALA A 405 5.39 60.34 -37.49
CA ALA A 405 4.80 61.21 -38.50
C ALA A 405 5.53 62.57 -38.44
N PRO A 406 5.80 63.19 -39.62
CA PRO A 406 6.69 64.35 -39.76
C PRO A 406 6.17 65.66 -39.17
#